data_AF-L1L484-F1
#
_entry.id   AF-L1L484-F1
#
_cell.length_a   1.000
_cell.length_b   1.000
_cell.length_c   1.000
_cell.angle_alpha   90.00
_cell.angle_beta   90.00
_cell.angle_gamma   90.00
#
_symmetry.space_group_name_H-M   'P 1'
#
loop_
_entity.id
_entity.type
_entity.pdbx_description
1 polymer ?
#
loop_
_entity_poly.entity_id
_entity_poly.type
_entity_poly.pdbx_seq_one_letter_code
_entity_poly.pdbx_strand_id
1 'polypeptide(L)'
;MVPDVSTGNSTLGLINYLFGKGRRDEHTDPHIVAAWDMAGAPDPGRDPEATYTLLARRLDHHVDLRTRELGGKKPPQHVWHCPVRTAPGDRYLTDTEWAEVAHRVVAATGIAPEGDEKACRWIAVRHADDHIHILATTVRADGRRPRTNRDGWRAQQECRKIEVKFGLRRLKSGDLTAPRTPTGAERAKAERQGQGQAAREWLREQAYAVAAAVRSIDEYFTVLRSLGIQVRPRIGPETGEVTGYSLAAPGDTANGEPIWYGGSKLAPDLSYKRLCERLPTQDVADRPQQVADVGETWRRAESAIRHTHAVLDSGDDVVAQGHLDAFGDALHNLALGSHGPHRAELQAAARTFNRARRSAIRADHQAATAMREAAKELAYVTGDPGGLAIALVFAALHLARAAAKWHEQRGHEQQAAAAEQAFRHLQVGYQEAAAPVLSDLAHRAPRATIARRFEQDLRAALPDHADRILADPAWPALTTTLARAETAGHNPRQLLAEVAARRELDTADRPAEVLNWRITAAPNRRAQAARTRSNTLGSSSAPLAPQPSATAVNARPEERRRRR
;
A
#
# COMPACT_ATOMS: atom_id res chain seq x y z
N MET A 1 -14.34 17.23 -1.82
CA MET A 1 -15.76 16.99 -1.50
C MET A 1 -16.16 15.54 -1.75
N VAL A 2 -16.79 14.87 -0.78
CA VAL A 2 -17.18 13.45 -0.85
C VAL A 2 -18.66 13.31 -0.51
N PRO A 3 -19.50 12.80 -1.43
CA PRO A 3 -20.85 12.34 -1.12
C PRO A 3 -20.83 10.88 -0.67
N ASP A 4 -21.73 10.52 0.23
CA ASP A 4 -22.10 9.12 0.51
C ASP A 4 -23.59 8.97 0.22
N VAL A 5 -24.07 7.88 -0.36
CA VAL A 5 -25.50 7.72 -0.69
C VAL A 5 -26.01 6.46 -0.03
N SER A 6 -27.10 6.61 0.73
CA SER A 6 -27.76 5.50 1.40
C SER A 6 -29.29 5.63 1.34
N THR A 7 -29.98 4.53 1.61
CA THR A 7 -31.44 4.47 1.61
C THR A 7 -31.97 3.93 2.93
N GLY A 8 -33.13 4.40 3.36
CA GLY A 8 -33.76 4.00 4.63
C GLY A 8 -35.29 4.00 4.59
N ASN A 9 -35.90 3.69 5.73
CA ASN A 9 -37.35 3.49 5.86
C ASN A 9 -38.04 4.49 6.80
N SER A 10 -37.33 5.50 7.32
CA SER A 10 -37.90 6.43 8.32
C SER A 10 -37.45 7.86 8.08
N THR A 11 -38.32 8.67 7.48
CA THR A 11 -38.10 10.11 7.25
C THR A 11 -37.93 10.83 8.58
N LEU A 12 -38.83 10.58 9.53
CA LEU A 12 -38.76 11.14 10.89
C LEU A 12 -37.50 10.70 11.64
N GLY A 13 -37.10 9.42 11.50
CA GLY A 13 -35.87 8.91 12.11
C GLY A 13 -34.63 9.63 11.61
N LEU A 14 -34.58 9.92 10.30
CA LEU A 14 -33.48 10.68 9.72
C LEU A 14 -33.52 12.15 10.17
N ILE A 15 -34.67 12.82 10.16
CA ILE A 15 -34.81 14.21 10.66
C ILE A 15 -34.34 14.33 12.11
N ASN A 16 -34.75 13.41 12.99
CA ASN A 16 -34.27 13.36 14.38
C ASN A 16 -32.74 13.28 14.47
N TYR A 17 -32.11 12.53 13.56
CA TYR A 17 -30.66 12.47 13.49
C TYR A 17 -30.06 13.80 13.01
N LEU A 18 -30.60 14.41 11.95
CA LEU A 18 -30.05 15.64 11.36
C LEU A 18 -30.09 16.83 12.31
N PHE A 19 -31.21 17.02 13.04
CA PHE A 19 -31.41 18.13 13.97
C PHE A 19 -31.07 17.81 15.43
N GLY A 20 -30.91 16.53 15.77
CA GLY A 20 -30.40 16.12 17.07
C GLY A 20 -28.89 16.34 17.17
N LYS A 21 -28.31 16.01 18.33
CA LYS A 21 -26.86 16.16 18.58
C LYS A 21 -25.95 15.28 17.68
N GLY A 22 -26.53 14.37 16.91
CA GLY A 22 -25.77 13.38 16.14
C GLY A 22 -25.29 12.20 17.00
N ARG A 23 -24.35 11.41 16.49
CA ARG A 23 -23.85 10.21 17.20
C ARG A 23 -22.72 10.50 18.21
N ARG A 24 -22.09 11.67 18.11
CA ARG A 24 -20.94 12.09 18.90
C ARG A 24 -20.96 13.59 19.20
N ASP A 25 -22.15 14.19 19.31
CA ASP A 25 -22.32 15.63 19.52
C ASP A 25 -21.65 16.50 18.43
N GLU A 26 -21.62 15.99 17.19
CA GLU A 26 -21.00 16.64 16.03
C GLU A 26 -21.86 17.75 15.42
N HIS A 27 -23.14 17.81 15.78
CA HIS A 27 -24.09 18.77 15.22
C HIS A 27 -24.22 19.97 16.16
N THR A 28 -23.85 21.16 15.69
CA THR A 28 -23.79 22.38 16.53
C THR A 28 -24.84 23.42 16.17
N ASP A 29 -25.16 23.56 14.88
CA ASP A 29 -26.11 24.54 14.37
C ASP A 29 -26.98 23.95 13.24
N PRO A 30 -27.89 23.01 13.55
CA PRO A 30 -28.71 22.37 12.53
C PRO A 30 -29.76 23.33 11.96
N HIS A 31 -29.76 23.54 10.65
CA HIS A 31 -30.74 24.36 9.92
C HIS A 31 -30.84 23.97 8.44
N ILE A 32 -31.95 24.33 7.80
CA ILE A 32 -32.20 24.05 6.38
C ILE A 32 -31.54 25.15 5.52
N VAL A 33 -30.66 24.74 4.60
CA VAL A 33 -30.01 25.65 3.64
C VAL A 33 -30.64 25.59 2.25
N ALA A 34 -31.34 24.50 1.91
CA ALA A 34 -32.10 24.38 0.68
C ALA A 34 -33.21 23.32 0.81
N ALA A 35 -34.25 23.44 -0.02
CA ALA A 35 -35.36 22.50 -0.06
C ALA A 35 -36.00 22.44 -1.45
N TRP A 36 -36.89 21.47 -1.66
CA TRP A 36 -37.77 21.41 -2.83
C TRP A 36 -38.64 22.68 -2.95
N ASP A 37 -39.02 23.26 -1.81
CA ASP A 37 -39.74 24.51 -1.63
C ASP A 37 -39.47 25.01 -0.21
N MET A 38 -38.80 26.16 -0.07
CA MET A 38 -38.45 26.73 1.23
C MET A 38 -39.68 27.15 2.04
N ALA A 39 -40.77 27.57 1.38
CA ALA A 39 -42.03 27.87 2.07
C ALA A 39 -42.75 26.59 2.52
N GLY A 40 -42.56 25.49 1.79
CA GLY A 40 -43.14 24.18 2.07
C GLY A 40 -42.38 23.34 3.10
N ALA A 41 -41.15 23.74 3.45
CA ALA A 41 -40.23 23.02 4.33
C ALA A 41 -39.94 23.84 5.61
N PRO A 42 -40.83 23.80 6.62
CA PRO A 42 -40.62 24.54 7.86
C PRO A 42 -39.35 24.03 8.57
N ASP A 43 -38.46 24.94 8.95
CA ASP A 43 -37.13 24.63 9.51
C ASP A 43 -37.15 24.56 11.04
N PRO A 44 -37.09 23.36 11.66
CA PRO A 44 -37.07 23.21 13.12
C PRO A 44 -35.86 23.85 13.81
N GLY A 45 -34.79 24.16 13.07
CA GLY A 45 -33.60 24.81 13.59
C GLY A 45 -33.68 26.34 13.64
N ARG A 46 -34.71 26.92 13.04
CA ARG A 46 -34.89 28.37 12.89
C ARG A 46 -36.30 28.85 13.26
N ASP A 47 -37.31 28.00 13.11
CA ASP A 47 -38.71 28.26 13.43
C ASP A 47 -39.12 27.45 14.67
N PRO A 48 -39.38 28.11 15.83
CA PRO A 48 -39.82 27.44 17.05
C PRO A 48 -41.12 26.65 16.93
N GLU A 49 -42.01 27.01 15.98
CA GLU A 49 -43.28 26.33 15.75
C GLU A 49 -43.14 25.11 14.82
N ALA A 50 -42.01 24.98 14.13
CA ALA A 50 -41.72 23.88 13.23
C ALA A 50 -41.32 22.61 14.00
N THR A 51 -42.16 21.58 13.94
CA THR A 51 -41.85 20.27 14.55
C THR A 51 -41.25 19.29 13.54
N TYR A 52 -40.41 18.37 14.02
CA TYR A 52 -39.84 17.29 13.19
C TYR A 52 -40.93 16.45 12.52
N THR A 53 -42.04 16.20 13.22
CA THR A 53 -43.19 15.46 12.69
C THR A 53 -43.91 16.23 11.58
N LEU A 54 -44.05 17.55 11.70
CA LEU A 54 -44.65 18.39 10.66
C LEU A 54 -43.79 18.36 9.39
N LEU A 55 -42.48 18.57 9.52
CA LEU A 55 -41.55 18.50 8.40
C LEU A 55 -41.54 17.11 7.75
N ALA A 56 -41.53 16.04 8.54
CA ALA A 56 -41.62 14.66 8.05
C ALA A 56 -42.89 14.44 7.23
N ARG A 57 -44.06 14.91 7.71
CA ARG A 57 -45.33 14.81 6.96
C ARG A 57 -45.31 15.59 5.65
N ARG A 58 -44.67 16.77 5.62
CA ARG A 58 -44.51 17.55 4.38
C ARG A 58 -43.64 16.79 3.37
N LEU A 59 -42.55 16.17 3.81
CA LEU A 59 -41.68 15.36 2.96
C LEU A 59 -42.36 14.07 2.47
N ASP A 60 -43.08 13.38 3.36
CA ASP A 60 -43.73 12.09 3.09
C ASP A 60 -45.06 12.22 2.32
N HIS A 61 -45.53 13.41 1.98
CA HIS A 61 -46.83 13.62 1.35
C HIS A 61 -47.12 12.67 0.16
N HIS A 62 -46.20 12.55 -0.80
CA HIS A 62 -46.37 11.63 -1.94
C HIS A 62 -46.15 10.16 -1.55
N VAL A 63 -45.34 9.88 -0.54
CA VAL A 63 -45.17 8.54 0.04
C VAL A 63 -46.47 8.07 0.67
N ASP A 64 -47.16 8.93 1.40
CA ASP A 64 -48.44 8.65 2.07
C ASP A 64 -49.56 8.42 1.06
N LEU A 65 -49.64 9.25 0.01
CA LEU A 65 -50.56 9.03 -1.11
C LEU A 65 -50.33 7.66 -1.75
N ARG A 66 -49.08 7.34 -2.08
CA ARG A 66 -48.72 6.04 -2.65
C ARG A 66 -48.99 4.88 -1.70
N THR A 67 -48.83 5.08 -0.40
CA THR A 67 -49.15 4.08 0.62
C THR A 67 -50.63 3.73 0.60
N ARG A 68 -51.52 4.73 0.45
CA ARG A 68 -52.97 4.52 0.33
C ARG A 68 -53.32 3.75 -0.94
N GLU A 69 -52.72 4.13 -2.07
CA GLU A 69 -52.90 3.41 -3.36
C GLU A 69 -52.44 1.95 -3.29
N LEU A 70 -51.44 1.64 -2.47
CA LEU A 70 -50.89 0.29 -2.28
C LEU A 70 -51.56 -0.48 -1.12
N GLY A 71 -52.77 -0.09 -0.71
CA GLY A 71 -53.53 -0.80 0.33
C GLY A 71 -52.90 -0.70 1.72
N GLY A 72 -52.30 0.45 2.06
CA GLY A 72 -51.67 0.71 3.35
C GLY A 72 -50.21 0.27 3.46
N LYS A 73 -49.62 -0.28 2.39
CA LYS A 73 -48.21 -0.70 2.38
C LYS A 73 -47.29 0.46 2.02
N LYS A 74 -46.49 0.93 2.99
CA LYS A 74 -45.53 2.01 2.75
C LYS A 74 -44.46 1.57 1.75
N PRO A 75 -44.13 2.39 0.73
CA PRO A 75 -43.06 2.05 -0.20
C PRO A 75 -41.74 1.77 0.55
N PRO A 76 -41.07 0.62 0.30
CA PRO A 76 -39.83 0.27 0.99
C PRO A 76 -38.70 1.20 0.57
N GLN A 77 -37.74 1.45 1.46
CA GLN A 77 -36.58 2.31 1.18
C GLN A 77 -37.00 3.68 0.59
N HIS A 78 -38.07 4.29 1.11
CA HIS A 78 -38.58 5.57 0.59
C HIS A 78 -37.73 6.77 1.00
N VAL A 79 -36.75 6.60 1.88
CA VAL A 79 -35.82 7.67 2.26
C VAL A 79 -34.53 7.50 1.50
N TRP A 80 -34.06 8.58 0.89
CA TRP A 80 -32.73 8.72 0.30
C TRP A 80 -31.95 9.74 1.11
N HIS A 81 -30.72 9.40 1.47
CA HIS A 81 -29.84 10.23 2.29
C HIS A 81 -28.49 10.37 1.61
N CYS A 82 -28.07 11.61 1.41
CA CYS A 82 -26.74 11.93 0.89
C CYS A 82 -26.06 13.00 1.73
N PRO A 83 -25.22 12.63 2.72
CA PRO A 83 -24.29 13.58 3.30
C PRO A 83 -23.23 13.96 2.28
N VAL A 84 -22.86 15.23 2.25
CA VAL A 84 -21.82 15.79 1.38
C VAL A 84 -20.86 16.60 2.23
N ARG A 85 -19.57 16.24 2.19
CA ARG A 85 -18.53 16.81 3.05
C ARG A 85 -17.35 17.36 2.26
N THR A 86 -16.78 18.51 2.64
CA THR A 86 -15.52 19.05 2.10
C THR A 86 -14.29 18.31 2.65
N ALA A 87 -13.14 18.39 1.99
CA ALA A 87 -11.94 17.74 2.52
C ALA A 87 -11.36 18.57 3.70
N PRO A 88 -10.72 17.95 4.70
CA PRO A 88 -10.02 18.69 5.74
C PRO A 88 -9.01 19.68 5.16
N GLY A 89 -9.10 20.95 5.57
CA GLY A 89 -8.28 22.06 5.07
C GLY A 89 -8.82 22.76 3.81
N ASP A 90 -9.98 22.33 3.28
CA ASP A 90 -10.75 23.17 2.36
C ASP A 90 -11.31 24.39 3.11
N ARG A 91 -11.56 25.48 2.37
CA ARG A 91 -12.29 26.63 2.91
C ARG A 91 -13.71 26.23 3.31
N TYR A 92 -14.28 26.95 4.27
CA TYR A 92 -15.69 26.82 4.59
C TYR A 92 -16.57 27.40 3.46
N LEU A 93 -17.73 26.78 3.28
CA LEU A 93 -18.75 27.22 2.35
C LEU A 93 -19.85 27.96 3.12
N THR A 94 -20.41 28.99 2.48
CA THR A 94 -21.60 29.71 2.97
C THR A 94 -22.86 28.86 2.77
N ASP A 95 -23.96 29.22 3.44
CA ASP A 95 -25.24 28.52 3.25
C ASP A 95 -25.74 28.60 1.81
N THR A 96 -25.49 29.72 1.12
CA THR A 96 -25.81 29.88 -0.31
C THR A 96 -24.99 28.94 -1.19
N GLU A 97 -23.70 28.78 -0.89
CA GLU A 97 -22.86 27.82 -1.62
C GLU A 97 -23.29 26.38 -1.33
N TRP A 98 -23.62 26.05 -0.08
CA TRP A 98 -24.15 24.74 0.29
C TRP A 98 -25.51 24.44 -0.34
N ALA A 99 -26.38 25.45 -0.46
CA ALA A 99 -27.62 25.35 -1.19
C ALA A 99 -27.37 25.00 -2.68
N GLU A 100 -26.39 25.68 -3.31
CA GLU A 100 -25.98 25.35 -4.68
C GLU A 100 -25.47 23.91 -4.80
N VAL A 101 -24.64 23.45 -3.85
CA VAL A 101 -24.19 22.04 -3.80
C VAL A 101 -25.40 21.10 -3.76
N ALA A 102 -26.36 21.36 -2.87
CA ALA A 102 -27.53 20.51 -2.71
C ALA A 102 -28.35 20.42 -3.99
N HIS A 103 -28.69 21.56 -4.61
CA HIS A 103 -29.44 21.62 -5.86
C HIS A 103 -28.75 20.82 -6.99
N ARG A 104 -27.44 21.00 -7.15
CA ARG A 104 -26.67 20.29 -8.18
C ARG A 104 -26.65 18.78 -7.93
N VAL A 105 -26.49 18.35 -6.68
CA VAL A 105 -26.48 16.92 -6.31
C VAL A 105 -27.84 16.26 -6.54
N VAL A 106 -28.95 16.88 -6.12
CA VAL A 106 -30.30 16.29 -6.34
C VAL A 106 -30.67 16.23 -7.82
N ALA A 107 -30.21 17.20 -8.62
CA ALA A 107 -30.39 17.18 -10.07
C ALA A 107 -29.59 16.05 -10.74
N ALA A 108 -28.29 15.95 -10.44
CA ALA A 108 -27.41 14.94 -11.02
C ALA A 108 -27.82 13.50 -10.66
N THR A 109 -28.33 13.31 -9.44
CA THR A 109 -28.79 12.00 -8.94
C THR A 109 -30.17 11.60 -9.44
N GLY A 110 -30.91 12.52 -10.07
CA GLY A 110 -32.25 12.27 -10.60
C GLY A 110 -33.35 12.28 -9.52
N ILE A 111 -33.03 12.75 -8.32
CA ILE A 111 -33.99 12.99 -7.23
C ILE A 111 -34.89 14.17 -7.61
N ALA A 112 -34.29 15.29 -8.02
CA ALA A 112 -34.98 16.47 -8.49
C ALA A 112 -34.25 17.08 -9.70
N PRO A 113 -34.42 16.50 -10.91
CA PRO A 113 -33.89 17.08 -12.14
C PRO A 113 -34.37 18.52 -12.34
N GLU A 114 -33.54 19.34 -12.96
CA GLU A 114 -33.90 20.73 -13.29
C GLU A 114 -35.12 20.77 -14.22
N GLY A 115 -36.09 21.63 -13.91
CA GLY A 115 -37.35 21.75 -14.65
C GLY A 115 -38.38 20.63 -14.41
N ASP A 116 -38.11 19.66 -13.52
CA ASP A 116 -39.06 18.59 -13.21
C ASP A 116 -40.00 18.97 -12.06
N GLU A 117 -41.15 19.54 -12.40
CA GLU A 117 -42.20 19.91 -11.43
C GLU A 117 -42.76 18.71 -10.64
N LYS A 118 -42.51 17.48 -11.10
CA LYS A 118 -42.97 16.24 -10.46
C LYS A 118 -41.86 15.55 -9.66
N ALA A 119 -40.75 16.23 -9.43
CA ALA A 119 -39.61 15.75 -8.66
C ALA A 119 -39.98 15.26 -7.24
N CYS A 120 -39.04 14.54 -6.63
CA CYS A 120 -39.13 14.15 -5.23
C CYS A 120 -39.03 15.36 -4.30
N ARG A 121 -39.65 15.28 -3.12
CA ARG A 121 -39.46 16.28 -2.07
C ARG A 121 -38.15 16.02 -1.33
N TRP A 122 -37.39 17.08 -1.05
CA TRP A 122 -36.06 16.98 -0.45
C TRP A 122 -35.65 18.23 0.34
N ILE A 123 -34.83 18.06 1.36
CA ILE A 123 -34.19 19.15 2.12
C ILE A 123 -32.68 18.92 2.19
N ALA A 124 -31.93 20.00 2.37
CA ALA A 124 -30.53 19.98 2.75
C ALA A 124 -30.37 20.67 4.09
N VAL A 125 -29.88 19.93 5.08
CA VAL A 125 -29.61 20.42 6.43
C VAL A 125 -28.11 20.63 6.59
N ARG A 126 -27.71 21.84 6.98
CA ARG A 126 -26.36 22.11 7.46
C ARG A 126 -26.40 22.03 8.98
N HIS A 127 -25.43 21.34 9.56
CA HIS A 127 -25.31 21.20 11.02
C HIS A 127 -23.85 21.23 11.52
N ALA A 128 -22.91 21.46 10.60
CA ALA A 128 -21.49 21.65 10.84
C ALA A 128 -20.90 22.51 9.71
N ASP A 129 -19.65 22.93 9.86
CA ASP A 129 -19.01 23.83 8.89
C ASP A 129 -18.52 23.13 7.62
N ASP A 130 -18.20 21.84 7.71
CA ASP A 130 -17.57 21.07 6.64
C ASP A 130 -18.56 20.16 5.88
N HIS A 131 -19.83 20.06 6.29
CA HIS A 131 -20.79 19.18 5.62
C HIS A 131 -22.27 19.56 5.75
N ILE A 132 -23.05 19.07 4.79
CA ILE A 132 -24.51 19.08 4.78
C ILE A 132 -25.07 17.66 4.63
N HIS A 133 -26.32 17.47 5.03
CA HIS A 133 -27.08 16.25 4.83
C HIS A 133 -28.28 16.51 3.94
N ILE A 134 -28.32 15.85 2.77
CA ILE A 134 -29.46 15.92 1.86
C ILE A 134 -30.38 14.74 2.15
N LEU A 135 -31.63 15.02 2.50
CA LEU A 135 -32.69 14.04 2.68
C LEU A 135 -33.70 14.21 1.56
N ALA A 136 -34.07 13.12 0.89
CA ALA A 136 -35.17 13.11 -0.07
C ALA A 136 -36.13 11.94 0.15
N THR A 137 -37.41 12.12 -0.19
CA THR A 137 -38.36 11.01 -0.30
C THR A 137 -38.38 10.50 -1.74
N THR A 138 -38.19 9.20 -1.95
CA THR A 138 -38.06 8.62 -3.30
C THR A 138 -39.40 8.28 -3.92
N VAL A 139 -40.45 9.06 -3.63
CA VAL A 139 -41.74 8.98 -4.31
C VAL A 139 -42.04 10.34 -4.92
N ARG A 140 -42.16 10.35 -6.24
CA ARG A 140 -42.43 11.54 -7.04
C ARG A 140 -43.90 11.95 -6.95
N ALA A 141 -44.23 13.16 -7.39
CA ALA A 141 -45.61 13.64 -7.44
C ALA A 141 -46.51 12.79 -8.36
N ASP A 142 -45.93 12.13 -9.38
CA ASP A 142 -46.61 11.18 -10.26
C ASP A 142 -46.66 9.73 -9.72
N GLY A 143 -46.27 9.52 -8.46
CA GLY A 143 -46.28 8.20 -7.80
C GLY A 143 -45.15 7.26 -8.23
N ARG A 144 -44.31 7.63 -9.20
CA ARG A 144 -43.15 6.82 -9.64
C ARG A 144 -41.95 6.99 -8.72
N ARG A 145 -40.98 6.09 -8.86
CA ARG A 145 -39.66 6.20 -8.23
C ARG A 145 -38.73 7.06 -9.08
N PRO A 146 -37.85 7.89 -8.48
CA PRO A 146 -36.79 8.56 -9.22
C PRO A 146 -35.81 7.53 -9.79
N ARG A 147 -35.10 7.91 -10.86
CA ARG A 147 -34.05 7.06 -11.44
C ARG A 147 -32.81 7.12 -10.54
N THR A 148 -32.66 6.16 -9.62
CA THR A 148 -31.53 6.09 -8.67
C THR A 148 -30.37 5.21 -9.13
N ASN A 149 -30.40 4.68 -10.35
CA ASN A 149 -29.30 3.86 -10.86
C ASN A 149 -27.97 4.65 -10.83
N ARG A 150 -26.94 4.10 -10.18
CA ARG A 150 -25.61 4.73 -10.00
C ARG A 150 -25.67 6.18 -9.47
N ASP A 151 -26.64 6.49 -8.63
CA ASP A 151 -26.80 7.81 -8.01
C ASP A 151 -25.55 8.25 -7.22
N GLY A 152 -24.93 7.37 -6.43
CA GLY A 152 -23.67 7.68 -5.74
C GLY A 152 -22.53 8.06 -6.70
N TRP A 153 -22.39 7.37 -7.84
CA TRP A 153 -21.41 7.73 -8.86
C TRP A 153 -21.73 9.08 -9.51
N ARG A 154 -23.00 9.35 -9.82
CA ARG A 154 -23.44 10.64 -10.39
C ARG A 154 -23.24 11.80 -9.40
N ALA A 155 -23.57 11.61 -8.13
CA ALA A 155 -23.28 12.56 -7.05
C ALA A 155 -21.78 12.84 -6.96
N GLN A 156 -20.95 11.80 -7.02
CA GLN A 156 -19.49 11.95 -6.95
C GLN A 156 -18.95 12.72 -8.15
N GLN A 157 -19.42 12.44 -9.37
CA GLN A 157 -19.06 13.19 -10.58
C GLN A 157 -19.45 14.67 -10.48
N GLU A 158 -20.63 14.97 -9.93
CA GLU A 158 -21.05 16.35 -9.73
C GLU A 158 -20.20 17.07 -8.68
N CYS A 159 -19.86 16.39 -7.57
CA CYS A 159 -18.93 16.91 -6.57
C CYS A 159 -17.54 17.25 -7.15
N ARG A 160 -17.04 16.50 -8.13
CA ARG A 160 -15.79 16.85 -8.85
C ARG A 160 -15.90 18.17 -9.60
N LYS A 161 -17.04 18.45 -10.23
CA LYS A 161 -17.28 19.74 -10.90
C LYS A 161 -17.41 20.88 -9.89
N ILE A 162 -18.05 20.63 -8.76
CA ILE A 162 -18.18 21.60 -7.65
C ILE A 162 -16.80 21.96 -7.09
N GLU A 163 -15.92 20.97 -6.89
CA GLU A 163 -14.56 21.22 -6.41
C GLU A 163 -13.80 22.21 -7.30
N VAL A 164 -13.91 22.04 -8.63
CA VAL A 164 -13.31 22.98 -9.60
C VAL A 164 -13.94 24.36 -9.47
N LYS A 165 -15.27 24.45 -9.45
CA LYS A 165 -15.99 25.73 -9.37
C LYS A 165 -15.64 26.53 -8.12
N PHE A 166 -15.56 25.86 -6.97
CA PHE A 166 -15.38 26.49 -5.67
C PHE A 166 -13.92 26.58 -5.20
N GLY A 167 -12.97 26.12 -6.02
CA GLY A 167 -11.55 26.12 -5.68
C GLY A 167 -11.21 25.20 -4.51
N LEU A 168 -11.97 24.10 -4.35
CA LEU A 168 -11.77 23.12 -3.30
C LEU A 168 -10.72 22.09 -3.71
N ARG A 169 -10.23 21.31 -2.75
CA ARG A 169 -9.31 20.20 -3.02
C ARG A 169 -9.94 19.21 -4.01
N ARG A 170 -9.33 19.14 -5.19
CA ARG A 170 -9.65 18.17 -6.23
C ARG A 170 -9.16 16.80 -5.79
N LEU A 171 -10.08 15.93 -5.42
CA LEU A 171 -9.71 14.58 -5.02
C LEU A 171 -9.53 13.71 -6.28
N LYS A 172 -8.43 12.95 -6.31
CA LYS A 172 -8.17 11.93 -7.33
C LYS A 172 -9.33 10.94 -7.39
N SER A 173 -9.70 10.51 -8.60
CA SER A 173 -10.83 9.59 -8.79
C SER A 173 -10.58 8.26 -8.08
N GLY A 174 -11.65 7.66 -7.55
CA GLY A 174 -11.57 6.31 -7.00
C GLY A 174 -11.31 5.29 -8.11
N ASP A 175 -10.38 4.37 -7.87
CA ASP A 175 -9.90 3.35 -8.83
C ASP A 175 -10.20 1.91 -8.37
N LEU A 176 -10.95 1.77 -7.27
CA LEU A 176 -11.31 0.49 -6.64
C LEU A 176 -10.14 -0.39 -6.18
N THR A 177 -8.90 0.11 -6.18
CA THR A 177 -7.73 -0.65 -5.70
C THR A 177 -7.46 -0.43 -4.20
N ALA A 178 -8.36 0.28 -3.50
CA ALA A 178 -8.15 0.71 -2.13
C ALA A 178 -8.65 -0.40 -1.19
N PRO A 179 -7.92 -0.69 -0.10
CA PRO A 179 -8.43 -1.56 0.94
C PRO A 179 -9.62 -0.89 1.61
N ARG A 180 -10.49 -1.71 2.22
CA ARG A 180 -11.60 -1.16 3.01
C ARG A 180 -11.05 -0.37 4.20
N THR A 181 -11.44 0.89 4.31
CA THR A 181 -11.16 1.69 5.49
C THR A 181 -11.99 1.20 6.66
N PRO A 182 -11.51 1.33 7.91
CA PRO A 182 -12.33 1.03 9.06
C PRO A 182 -13.60 1.87 9.09
N THR A 183 -14.69 1.26 9.50
CA THR A 183 -15.95 1.94 9.79
C THR A 183 -15.82 2.82 11.03
N GLY A 184 -16.73 3.78 11.19
CA GLY A 184 -16.78 4.60 12.41
C GLY A 184 -16.95 3.77 13.69
N ALA A 185 -17.66 2.63 13.62
CA ALA A 185 -17.81 1.71 14.74
C ALA A 185 -16.51 0.97 15.07
N GLU A 186 -15.75 0.55 14.06
CA GLU A 186 -14.42 -0.07 14.24
C GLU A 186 -13.43 0.93 14.88
N ARG A 187 -13.45 2.20 14.45
CA ARG A 187 -12.62 3.26 15.06
C ARG A 187 -13.01 3.55 16.51
N ALA A 188 -14.31 3.73 16.77
CA ALA A 188 -14.83 3.93 18.13
C ALA A 188 -14.50 2.76 19.07
N LYS A 189 -14.50 1.53 18.54
CA LYS A 189 -14.10 0.35 19.31
C LYS A 189 -12.63 0.43 19.70
N ALA A 190 -11.74 0.74 18.74
CA ALA A 190 -10.32 0.89 18.99
C ALA A 190 -10.03 1.98 20.04
N GLU A 191 -10.65 3.16 19.88
CA GLU A 191 -10.54 4.28 20.82
C GLU A 191 -10.96 3.87 22.25
N ARG A 192 -12.12 3.22 22.41
CA ARG A 192 -12.59 2.72 23.72
C ARG A 192 -11.66 1.69 24.35
N GLN A 193 -10.91 0.95 23.54
CA GLN A 193 -9.95 -0.06 23.99
C GLN A 193 -8.53 0.51 24.17
N GLY A 194 -8.34 1.83 24.01
CA GLY A 194 -7.03 2.48 24.08
C GLY A 194 -6.08 2.05 22.96
N GLN A 195 -6.60 1.52 21.86
CA GLN A 195 -5.82 1.04 20.73
C GLN A 195 -5.54 2.18 19.74
N GLY A 196 -4.30 2.29 19.28
CA GLY A 196 -3.91 3.33 18.31
C GLY A 196 -4.45 3.13 16.89
N GLN A 197 -5.00 1.95 16.58
CA GLN A 197 -5.60 1.63 15.28
C GLN A 197 -6.71 0.56 15.39
N ALA A 198 -7.56 0.48 14.37
CA ALA A 198 -8.62 -0.54 14.32
C ALA A 198 -8.05 -1.94 14.05
N ALA A 199 -8.69 -2.99 14.58
CA ALA A 199 -8.27 -4.37 14.39
C ALA A 199 -8.13 -4.77 12.90
N ARG A 200 -9.00 -4.26 12.03
CA ARG A 200 -8.90 -4.43 10.56
C ARG A 200 -7.59 -3.87 9.98
N GLU A 201 -7.18 -2.70 10.44
CA GLU A 201 -5.94 -2.05 10.01
C GLU A 201 -4.73 -2.84 10.49
N TRP A 202 -4.71 -3.16 11.78
CA TRP A 202 -3.66 -3.98 12.38
C TRP A 202 -3.52 -5.34 11.68
N LEU A 203 -4.63 -6.07 11.49
CA LEU A 203 -4.63 -7.37 10.79
C LEU A 203 -4.10 -7.28 9.36
N ARG A 204 -4.45 -6.20 8.65
CA ARG A 204 -3.95 -5.97 7.29
C ARG A 204 -2.45 -5.73 7.29
N GLU A 205 -1.93 -4.96 8.23
CA GLU A 205 -0.47 -4.74 8.36
C GLU A 205 0.27 -6.03 8.70
N GLN A 206 -0.23 -6.81 9.66
CA GLN A 206 0.34 -8.12 10.01
C GLN A 206 0.30 -9.08 8.81
N ALA A 207 -0.83 -9.13 8.09
CA ALA A 207 -0.97 -9.96 6.90
C ALA A 207 0.06 -9.60 5.81
N TYR A 208 0.29 -8.31 5.55
CA TYR A 208 1.32 -7.92 4.58
C TYR A 208 2.74 -8.24 5.06
N ALA A 209 3.05 -7.98 6.33
CA ALA A 209 4.36 -8.27 6.89
C ALA A 209 4.68 -9.77 6.83
N VAL A 210 3.72 -10.63 7.19
CA VAL A 210 3.91 -12.09 7.10
C VAL A 210 4.00 -12.55 5.64
N ALA A 211 3.14 -12.05 4.76
CA ALA A 211 3.17 -12.41 3.33
C ALA A 211 4.51 -12.02 2.66
N ALA A 212 5.16 -10.94 3.12
CA ALA A 212 6.47 -10.53 2.62
C ALA A 212 7.61 -11.46 3.09
N ALA A 213 7.49 -12.08 4.27
CA ALA A 213 8.55 -12.87 4.87
C ALA A 213 8.53 -14.36 4.47
N VAL A 214 7.34 -14.92 4.20
CA VAL A 214 7.14 -16.37 3.99
C VAL A 214 7.30 -16.80 2.52
N ARG A 215 7.49 -18.10 2.29
CA ARG A 215 7.68 -18.67 0.94
C ARG A 215 6.46 -19.38 0.39
N SER A 216 5.56 -19.84 1.26
CA SER A 216 4.35 -20.57 0.88
C SER A 216 3.11 -20.09 1.65
N ILE A 217 1.93 -20.46 1.14
CA ILE A 217 0.66 -20.16 1.80
C ILE A 217 0.49 -20.91 3.13
N ASP A 218 1.11 -22.08 3.29
CA ASP A 218 1.06 -22.85 4.52
C ASP A 218 1.94 -22.24 5.61
N GLU A 219 3.13 -21.76 5.23
CA GLU A 219 3.97 -20.95 6.11
C GLU A 219 3.25 -19.66 6.51
N TYR A 220 2.57 -19.00 5.57
CA TYR A 220 1.78 -17.80 5.85
C TYR A 220 0.76 -18.04 6.97
N PHE A 221 -0.04 -19.10 6.89
CA PHE A 221 -0.99 -19.42 7.96
C PHE A 221 -0.31 -19.88 9.26
N THR A 222 0.82 -20.58 9.17
CA THR A 222 1.58 -21.03 10.34
C THR A 222 2.15 -19.85 11.12
N VAL A 223 2.79 -18.90 10.44
CA VAL A 223 3.37 -17.71 11.06
C VAL A 223 2.28 -16.81 11.64
N LEU A 224 1.16 -16.59 10.94
CA LEU A 224 0.02 -15.84 11.49
C LEU A 224 -0.47 -16.45 12.82
N ARG A 225 -0.64 -17.78 12.88
CA ARG A 225 -1.04 -18.46 14.11
C ARG A 225 -0.02 -18.29 15.23
N SER A 226 1.29 -18.32 14.93
CA SER A 226 2.34 -18.09 15.94
C SER A 226 2.32 -16.67 16.53
N LEU A 227 1.76 -15.69 15.80
CA LEU A 227 1.54 -14.33 16.29
C LEU A 227 0.24 -14.20 17.13
N GLY A 228 -0.43 -15.32 17.43
CA GLY A 228 -1.72 -15.35 18.13
C GLY A 228 -2.92 -14.98 17.26
N ILE A 229 -2.72 -14.71 15.96
CA ILE A 229 -3.80 -14.39 15.04
C ILE A 229 -4.57 -15.67 14.72
N GLN A 230 -5.88 -15.65 14.94
CA GLN A 230 -6.72 -16.80 14.62
C GLN A 230 -6.93 -16.84 13.10
N VAL A 231 -6.72 -18.01 12.51
CA VAL A 231 -6.84 -18.24 11.06
C VAL A 231 -7.92 -19.27 10.78
N ARG A 232 -8.92 -18.90 9.97
CA ARG A 232 -10.00 -19.79 9.53
C ARG A 232 -10.03 -19.90 8.01
N PRO A 233 -9.44 -20.96 7.43
CA PRO A 233 -9.63 -21.29 6.02
C PRO A 233 -11.12 -21.51 5.71
N ARG A 234 -11.55 -21.10 4.52
CA ARG A 234 -12.88 -21.37 3.98
C ARG A 234 -12.74 -22.45 2.92
N ILE A 235 -13.39 -23.57 3.16
CA ILE A 235 -13.40 -24.71 2.24
C ILE A 235 -14.58 -24.55 1.27
N GLY A 236 -14.32 -24.74 -0.03
CA GLY A 236 -15.35 -24.73 -1.06
C GLY A 236 -16.26 -25.95 -0.93
N PRO A 237 -17.60 -25.78 -1.00
CA PRO A 237 -18.53 -26.88 -0.78
C PRO A 237 -18.46 -27.97 -1.86
N GLU A 238 -18.01 -27.63 -3.07
CA GLU A 238 -17.98 -28.55 -4.22
C GLU A 238 -16.65 -29.29 -4.38
N THR A 239 -15.52 -28.63 -4.12
CA THR A 239 -14.17 -29.18 -4.38
C THR A 239 -13.47 -29.70 -3.12
N GLY A 240 -13.91 -29.30 -1.92
CA GLY A 240 -13.17 -29.58 -0.68
C GLY A 240 -11.86 -28.78 -0.56
N GLU A 241 -11.56 -27.89 -1.50
CA GLU A 241 -10.35 -27.07 -1.52
C GLU A 241 -10.54 -25.75 -0.77
N VAL A 242 -9.43 -25.13 -0.33
CA VAL A 242 -9.48 -23.80 0.27
C VAL A 242 -9.79 -22.76 -0.80
N THR A 243 -10.91 -22.05 -0.64
CA THR A 243 -11.36 -20.98 -1.55
C THR A 243 -11.14 -19.58 -0.99
N GLY A 244 -10.84 -19.48 0.31
CA GLY A 244 -10.64 -18.24 1.01
C GLY A 244 -10.13 -18.46 2.44
N TYR A 245 -9.94 -17.38 3.18
CA TYR A 245 -9.63 -17.44 4.61
C TYR A 245 -10.14 -16.19 5.32
N SER A 246 -10.28 -16.29 6.64
CA SER A 246 -10.56 -15.16 7.53
C SER A 246 -9.55 -15.10 8.66
N LEU A 247 -9.23 -13.90 9.11
CA LEU A 247 -8.38 -13.63 10.26
C LEU A 247 -9.19 -12.97 11.37
N ALA A 248 -8.88 -13.27 12.63
CA ALA A 248 -9.37 -12.53 13.78
C ALA A 248 -8.18 -12.11 14.66
N ALA A 249 -8.20 -10.85 15.11
CA ALA A 249 -7.16 -10.34 15.99
C ALA A 249 -7.26 -10.98 17.38
N PRO A 250 -6.13 -11.20 18.08
CA PRO A 250 -6.14 -11.72 19.45
C PRO A 250 -7.01 -10.84 20.35
N GLY A 251 -7.99 -11.44 21.04
CA GLY A 251 -8.89 -10.73 21.95
C GLY A 251 -9.95 -9.83 21.30
N ASP A 252 -9.99 -9.70 19.96
CA ASP A 252 -11.00 -8.89 19.27
C ASP A 252 -12.32 -9.67 19.10
N THR A 253 -13.23 -9.50 20.06
CA THR A 253 -14.51 -10.24 20.09
C THR A 253 -15.74 -9.33 20.01
N ALA A 254 -16.86 -9.91 19.60
CA ALA A 254 -18.22 -9.37 19.71
C ALA A 254 -19.13 -10.47 20.30
N ASN A 255 -19.80 -10.18 21.41
CA ASN A 255 -20.64 -11.15 22.13
C ASN A 255 -19.91 -12.46 22.50
N GLY A 256 -18.62 -12.36 22.85
CA GLY A 256 -17.77 -13.52 23.19
C GLY A 256 -17.16 -14.25 21.99
N GLU A 257 -17.60 -13.98 20.77
CA GLU A 257 -17.10 -14.62 19.56
C GLU A 257 -16.04 -13.76 18.84
N PRO A 258 -14.98 -14.35 18.25
CA PRO A 258 -13.99 -13.60 17.48
C PRO A 258 -14.60 -12.87 16.27
N ILE A 259 -14.14 -11.63 16.03
CA ILE A 259 -14.53 -10.87 14.84
C ILE A 259 -13.65 -11.27 13.65
N TRP A 260 -14.26 -11.85 12.63
CA TRP A 260 -13.56 -12.39 11.47
C TRP A 260 -13.54 -11.42 10.29
N TYR A 261 -12.34 -11.20 9.74
CA TYR A 261 -12.10 -10.42 8.53
C TYR A 261 -11.59 -11.33 7.42
N GLY A 262 -12.36 -11.46 6.33
CA GLY A 262 -11.89 -12.20 5.16
C GLY A 262 -10.65 -11.54 4.52
N GLY A 263 -9.70 -12.32 3.99
CA GLY A 263 -8.48 -11.77 3.37
C GLY A 263 -8.75 -10.69 2.31
N SER A 264 -9.71 -10.93 1.41
CA SER A 264 -10.17 -9.96 0.41
C SER A 264 -10.89 -8.73 0.98
N LYS A 265 -11.34 -8.80 2.23
CA LYS A 265 -11.93 -7.67 2.98
C LYS A 265 -10.88 -6.85 3.72
N LEU A 266 -9.70 -7.41 3.97
CA LEU A 266 -8.52 -6.67 4.43
C LEU A 266 -7.94 -5.88 3.26
N ALA A 267 -7.58 -6.56 2.17
CA ALA A 267 -7.19 -5.92 0.92
C ALA A 267 -7.44 -6.85 -0.29
N PRO A 268 -7.71 -6.33 -1.51
CA PRO A 268 -8.01 -7.17 -2.68
C PRO A 268 -6.92 -8.20 -3.04
N ASP A 269 -5.67 -7.78 -2.92
CA ASP A 269 -4.42 -8.54 -3.12
C ASP A 269 -4.06 -9.48 -1.96
N LEU A 270 -4.77 -9.40 -0.83
CA LEU A 270 -4.71 -10.39 0.27
C LEU A 270 -5.82 -11.45 0.15
N SER A 271 -6.49 -11.57 -1.00
CA SER A 271 -7.36 -12.71 -1.25
C SER A 271 -6.53 -14.00 -1.40
N TYR A 272 -7.10 -15.14 -1.02
CA TYR A 272 -6.42 -16.44 -1.10
C TYR A 272 -5.82 -16.70 -2.48
N LYS A 273 -6.61 -16.50 -3.56
CA LYS A 273 -6.15 -16.64 -4.93
C LYS A 273 -4.94 -15.76 -5.26
N ARG A 274 -4.94 -14.49 -4.83
CA ARG A 274 -3.82 -13.56 -5.07
C ARG A 274 -2.58 -13.92 -4.26
N LEU A 275 -2.75 -14.47 -3.06
CA LEU A 275 -1.64 -14.98 -2.28
C LEU A 275 -1.05 -16.23 -2.94
N CYS A 276 -1.85 -17.19 -3.41
CA CYS A 276 -1.36 -18.38 -4.12
C CYS A 276 -0.60 -18.05 -5.42
N GLU A 277 -1.02 -17.01 -6.15
CA GLU A 277 -0.31 -16.50 -7.33
C GLU A 277 1.14 -16.04 -7.01
N ARG A 278 1.42 -15.68 -5.76
CA ARG A 278 2.70 -15.11 -5.29
C ARG A 278 3.50 -16.03 -4.36
N LEU A 279 2.79 -16.82 -3.58
CA LEU A 279 3.25 -17.77 -2.58
C LEU A 279 2.77 -19.14 -3.05
N PRO A 280 3.54 -19.83 -3.91
CA PRO A 280 3.15 -21.16 -4.36
C PRO A 280 2.98 -22.08 -3.16
N THR A 281 1.99 -22.98 -3.23
CA THR A 281 1.94 -24.15 -2.37
C THR A 281 3.18 -24.99 -2.68
N GLN A 282 4.08 -25.17 -1.71
CA GLN A 282 5.23 -26.05 -1.86
C GLN A 282 4.84 -27.47 -1.43
N ASP A 283 5.15 -28.46 -2.26
CA ASP A 283 5.53 -29.77 -1.74
C ASP A 283 6.87 -29.60 -1.00
N VAL A 284 6.97 -30.15 0.21
CA VAL A 284 8.04 -29.89 1.20
C VAL A 284 9.38 -30.52 0.78
N ALA A 285 9.95 -30.06 -0.34
CA ALA A 285 11.24 -30.52 -0.86
C ALA A 285 12.05 -29.33 -1.40
N ASP A 286 12.46 -28.45 -0.49
CA ASP A 286 13.81 -27.85 -0.44
C ASP A 286 13.77 -26.64 0.49
N ARG A 287 14.25 -26.83 1.73
CA ARG A 287 14.74 -25.72 2.54
C ARG A 287 16.18 -25.45 2.11
N PRO A 288 16.52 -24.28 1.53
CA PRO A 288 17.92 -23.93 1.38
C PRO A 288 18.57 -23.88 2.76
N GLN A 289 19.56 -24.75 2.96
CA GLN A 289 20.47 -24.75 4.10
C GLN A 289 21.39 -23.52 4.04
N GLN A 290 21.69 -22.99 5.23
CA GLN A 290 22.67 -21.93 5.54
C GLN A 290 22.35 -20.52 5.04
N VAL A 291 22.13 -19.64 6.02
CA VAL A 291 22.14 -18.18 5.87
C VAL A 291 23.41 -17.78 5.12
N ALA A 292 23.24 -17.13 3.97
CA ALA A 292 24.32 -16.53 3.21
C ALA A 292 25.10 -15.52 4.09
N ASP A 293 26.35 -15.24 3.72
CA ASP A 293 27.10 -14.08 4.23
C ASP A 293 26.19 -12.85 4.28
N VAL A 294 25.98 -12.28 5.47
CA VAL A 294 25.10 -11.12 5.72
C VAL A 294 25.33 -10.04 4.67
N GLY A 295 26.59 -9.69 4.40
CA GLY A 295 26.91 -8.65 3.41
C GLY A 295 26.51 -9.02 1.98
N GLU A 296 26.50 -10.31 1.64
CA GLU A 296 26.08 -10.80 0.32
C GLU A 296 24.57 -10.75 0.14
N THR A 297 23.79 -11.10 1.17
CA THR A 297 22.33 -11.00 1.13
C THR A 297 21.88 -9.56 0.87
N TRP A 298 22.44 -8.60 1.62
CA TRP A 298 22.11 -7.19 1.44
C TRP A 298 22.52 -6.65 0.07
N ARG A 299 23.67 -7.08 -0.47
CA ARG A 299 24.09 -6.74 -1.85
C ARG A 299 23.16 -7.33 -2.91
N ARG A 300 22.70 -8.57 -2.73
CA ARG A 300 21.75 -9.21 -3.66
C ARG A 300 20.42 -8.46 -3.69
N ALA A 301 19.91 -8.07 -2.53
CA ALA A 301 18.69 -7.26 -2.45
C ALA A 301 18.86 -5.89 -3.11
N GLU A 302 19.98 -5.20 -2.87
CA GLU A 302 20.27 -3.90 -3.49
C GLU A 302 20.37 -4.03 -5.02
N SER A 303 21.04 -5.07 -5.51
CA SER A 303 21.14 -5.36 -6.94
C SER A 303 19.77 -5.66 -7.57
N ALA A 304 18.92 -6.40 -6.87
CA ALA A 304 17.58 -6.73 -7.34
C ALA A 304 16.64 -5.51 -7.41
N ILE A 305 16.72 -4.59 -6.44
CA ILE A 305 16.02 -3.29 -6.49
C ILE A 305 16.52 -2.47 -7.68
N ARG A 306 17.84 -2.41 -7.88
CA ARG A 306 18.44 -1.67 -8.99
C ARG A 306 18.00 -2.24 -10.35
N HIS A 307 17.98 -3.56 -10.50
CA HIS A 307 17.49 -4.21 -11.71
C HIS A 307 16.01 -3.88 -11.97
N THR A 308 15.21 -3.86 -10.91
CA THR A 308 13.80 -3.49 -10.99
C THR A 308 13.60 -2.07 -11.53
N HIS A 309 14.47 -1.13 -11.17
CA HIS A 309 14.43 0.21 -11.77
C HIS A 309 14.58 0.17 -13.31
N ALA A 310 15.51 -0.64 -13.83
CA ALA A 310 15.67 -0.78 -15.28
C ALA A 310 14.47 -1.45 -15.96
N VAL A 311 13.79 -2.36 -15.25
CA VAL A 311 12.58 -3.03 -15.73
C VAL A 311 11.41 -2.05 -15.88
N LEU A 312 11.26 -1.07 -14.98
CA LEU A 312 10.20 -0.07 -15.12
C LEU A 312 10.33 0.78 -16.40
N ASP A 313 11.54 0.90 -16.94
CA ASP A 313 11.82 1.62 -18.19
C ASP A 313 11.60 0.76 -19.45
N SER A 314 11.39 -0.56 -19.34
CA SER A 314 11.36 -1.49 -20.49
C SER A 314 10.06 -1.46 -21.31
N GLY A 315 8.98 -0.89 -20.75
CA GLY A 315 7.66 -0.82 -21.38
C GLY A 315 6.78 -2.06 -21.21
N ASP A 316 7.25 -3.13 -20.56
CA ASP A 316 6.43 -4.30 -20.25
C ASP A 316 5.63 -4.09 -18.95
N ASP A 317 4.33 -3.85 -19.10
CA ASP A 317 3.43 -3.50 -18.00
C ASP A 317 3.21 -4.64 -17.00
N VAL A 318 3.10 -5.88 -17.48
CA VAL A 318 2.81 -7.04 -16.60
C VAL A 318 4.04 -7.42 -15.80
N VAL A 319 5.22 -7.33 -16.42
CA VAL A 319 6.51 -7.55 -15.75
C VAL A 319 6.79 -6.42 -14.75
N ALA A 320 6.63 -5.16 -15.15
CA ALA A 320 6.76 -4.00 -14.26
C ALA A 320 5.85 -4.13 -13.04
N GLN A 321 4.59 -4.51 -13.24
CA GLN A 321 3.64 -4.72 -12.15
C GLN A 321 4.07 -5.84 -11.19
N GLY A 322 4.61 -6.95 -11.69
CA GLY A 322 5.16 -8.03 -10.85
C GLY A 322 6.36 -7.59 -10.02
N HIS A 323 7.19 -6.72 -10.58
CA HIS A 323 8.34 -6.12 -9.90
C HIS A 323 7.93 -5.10 -8.83
N LEU A 324 6.92 -4.27 -9.08
CA LEU A 324 6.33 -3.37 -8.07
C LEU A 324 5.73 -4.17 -6.90
N ASP A 325 5.12 -5.32 -7.19
CA ASP A 325 4.66 -6.23 -6.15
C ASP A 325 5.82 -6.76 -5.30
N ALA A 326 6.89 -7.24 -5.93
CA ALA A 326 8.07 -7.72 -5.19
C ALA A 326 8.76 -6.61 -4.39
N PHE A 327 8.75 -5.38 -4.89
CA PHE A 327 9.29 -4.22 -4.19
C PHE A 327 8.51 -3.88 -2.92
N GLY A 328 7.17 -4.01 -2.93
CA GLY A 328 6.36 -3.87 -1.72
C GLY A 328 6.77 -4.84 -0.61
N ASP A 329 7.10 -6.09 -0.97
CA ASP A 329 7.58 -7.10 -0.01
C ASP A 329 8.98 -6.74 0.51
N ALA A 330 9.87 -6.29 -0.37
CA ALA A 330 11.21 -5.82 0.01
C ALA A 330 11.16 -4.65 1.00
N LEU A 331 10.23 -3.70 0.85
CA LEU A 331 10.05 -2.61 1.81
C LEU A 331 9.63 -3.11 3.20
N HIS A 332 8.76 -4.12 3.28
CA HIS A 332 8.39 -4.72 4.57
C HIS A 332 9.57 -5.45 5.23
N ASN A 333 10.32 -6.23 4.46
CA ASN A 333 11.46 -6.98 5.01
C ASN A 333 12.64 -6.05 5.35
N LEU A 334 12.86 -4.98 4.58
CA LEU A 334 13.79 -3.91 4.91
C LEU A 334 13.41 -3.24 6.24
N ALA A 335 12.14 -2.88 6.43
CA ALA A 335 11.67 -2.29 7.68
C ALA A 335 11.73 -3.25 8.88
N LEU A 336 11.67 -4.57 8.63
CA LEU A 336 11.83 -5.61 9.64
C LEU A 336 13.30 -5.76 10.07
N GLY A 337 14.23 -5.77 9.11
CA GLY A 337 15.67 -5.92 9.35
C GLY A 337 16.40 -4.64 9.78
N SER A 338 15.74 -3.48 9.72
CA SER A 338 16.34 -2.19 10.10
C SER A 338 16.13 -1.84 11.58
N HIS A 339 17.11 -1.17 12.17
CA HIS A 339 17.11 -0.73 13.57
C HIS A 339 17.37 0.78 13.67
N GLY A 340 16.84 1.43 14.70
CA GLY A 340 17.04 2.87 14.94
C GLY A 340 15.84 3.74 14.53
N PRO A 341 16.01 5.08 14.55
CA PRO A 341 14.89 6.04 14.41
C PRO A 341 14.18 5.96 13.06
N HIS A 342 14.93 5.70 11.98
CA HIS A 342 14.41 5.61 10.61
C HIS A 342 13.48 4.42 10.37
N ARG A 343 13.39 3.45 11.30
CA ARG A 343 12.51 2.28 11.16
C ARG A 343 11.04 2.67 11.01
N ALA A 344 10.59 3.70 11.73
CA ALA A 344 9.20 4.17 11.65
C ALA A 344 8.86 4.69 10.24
N GLU A 345 9.79 5.42 9.64
CA GLU A 345 9.68 5.92 8.26
C GLU A 345 9.70 4.78 7.23
N LEU A 346 10.56 3.76 7.40
CA LEU A 346 10.55 2.58 6.52
C LEU A 346 9.22 1.81 6.61
N GLN A 347 8.64 1.68 7.81
CA GLN A 347 7.31 1.07 7.96
C GLN A 347 6.22 1.92 7.29
N ALA A 348 6.28 3.24 7.44
CA ALA A 348 5.33 4.17 6.80
C ALA A 348 5.43 4.12 5.27
N ALA A 349 6.66 4.05 4.74
CA ALA A 349 6.92 3.86 3.31
C ALA A 349 6.28 2.58 2.81
N ALA A 350 6.54 1.44 3.47
CA ALA A 350 6.00 0.15 3.07
C ALA A 350 4.46 0.10 3.12
N ARG A 351 3.85 0.65 4.19
CA ARG A 351 2.39 0.77 4.32
C ARG A 351 1.77 1.60 3.21
N THR A 352 2.39 2.72 2.87
CA THR A 352 1.92 3.61 1.81
C THR A 352 2.08 2.94 0.44
N PHE A 353 3.23 2.30 0.20
CA PHE A 353 3.54 1.62 -1.05
C PHE A 353 2.61 0.44 -1.34
N ASN A 354 1.98 -0.15 -0.32
CA ASN A 354 0.93 -1.16 -0.53
C ASN A 354 -0.19 -0.65 -1.46
N ARG A 355 -0.47 0.66 -1.52
CA ARG A 355 -1.40 1.22 -2.49
C ARG A 355 -0.83 1.33 -3.90
N ALA A 356 0.46 1.63 -4.04
CA ALA A 356 1.13 1.71 -5.33
C ALA A 356 1.18 0.34 -6.04
N ARG A 357 1.46 -0.73 -5.30
CA ARG A 357 1.51 -2.10 -5.85
C ARG A 357 0.16 -2.64 -6.34
N ARG A 358 -0.98 -2.00 -6.04
CA ARG A 358 -2.30 -2.47 -6.47
C ARG A 358 -2.75 -1.71 -7.71
N SER A 359 -2.73 -2.35 -8.87
CA SER A 359 -3.31 -1.80 -10.11
C SER A 359 -4.30 -2.79 -10.76
N ALA A 360 -4.93 -2.36 -11.85
CA ALA A 360 -5.77 -3.25 -12.66
C ALA A 360 -4.94 -4.22 -13.53
N ILE A 361 -3.64 -3.97 -13.69
CA ILE A 361 -2.73 -4.82 -14.44
C ILE A 361 -2.50 -6.10 -13.62
N ARG A 362 -2.66 -7.25 -14.28
CA ARG A 362 -2.33 -8.53 -13.66
C ARG A 362 -0.82 -8.75 -13.75
N ALA A 363 -0.16 -8.79 -12.60
CA ALA A 363 1.27 -9.01 -12.49
C ALA A 363 1.72 -10.34 -13.11
N ASP A 364 2.84 -10.31 -13.83
CA ASP A 364 3.67 -11.49 -14.03
C ASP A 364 4.57 -11.67 -12.81
N HIS A 365 4.14 -12.56 -11.91
CA HIS A 365 4.93 -12.86 -10.74
C HIS A 365 6.23 -13.58 -11.11
N GLN A 366 6.27 -14.43 -12.13
CA GLN A 366 7.46 -15.23 -12.44
C GLN A 366 8.66 -14.35 -12.81
N ALA A 367 8.45 -13.29 -13.57
CA ALA A 367 9.50 -12.34 -13.94
C ALA A 367 10.19 -11.69 -12.71
N ALA A 368 9.45 -11.48 -11.62
CA ALA A 368 9.97 -10.85 -10.40
C ALA A 368 10.50 -11.85 -9.33
N THR A 369 10.72 -13.12 -9.69
CA THR A 369 11.11 -14.18 -8.73
C THR A 369 12.43 -13.87 -8.04
N ALA A 370 13.46 -13.45 -8.78
CA ALA A 370 14.76 -13.11 -8.21
C ALA A 370 14.67 -11.97 -7.18
N MET A 371 13.85 -10.96 -7.45
CA MET A 371 13.60 -9.84 -6.53
C MET A 371 12.86 -10.31 -5.28
N ARG A 372 11.85 -11.18 -5.40
CA ARG A 372 11.15 -11.73 -4.22
C ARG A 372 12.05 -12.60 -3.37
N GLU A 373 12.87 -13.46 -3.96
CA GLU A 373 13.79 -14.29 -3.17
C GLU A 373 14.82 -13.43 -2.43
N ALA A 374 15.42 -12.44 -3.10
CA ALA A 374 16.32 -11.49 -2.45
C ALA A 374 15.63 -10.71 -1.31
N ALA A 375 14.37 -10.30 -1.52
CA ALA A 375 13.57 -9.64 -0.50
C ALA A 375 13.30 -10.56 0.71
N LYS A 376 12.95 -11.83 0.49
CA LYS A 376 12.69 -12.79 1.58
C LYS A 376 13.95 -13.10 2.37
N GLU A 377 15.11 -13.23 1.72
CA GLU A 377 16.38 -13.46 2.41
C GLU A 377 16.67 -12.36 3.45
N LEU A 378 16.32 -11.10 3.16
CA LEU A 378 16.46 -10.00 4.14
C LEU A 378 15.67 -10.25 5.44
N ALA A 379 14.52 -10.94 5.38
CA ALA A 379 13.70 -11.20 6.57
C ALA A 379 14.38 -12.13 7.59
N TYR A 380 15.38 -12.91 7.14
CA TYR A 380 16.07 -13.91 7.96
C TYR A 380 17.49 -13.52 8.36
N VAL A 381 18.00 -12.38 7.87
CA VAL A 381 19.34 -11.91 8.22
C VAL A 381 19.32 -11.26 9.60
N THR A 382 20.27 -11.65 10.44
CA THR A 382 20.51 -11.02 11.74
C THR A 382 21.67 -10.02 11.63
N GLY A 383 21.37 -8.73 11.79
CA GLY A 383 22.37 -7.67 11.87
C GLY A 383 22.29 -6.62 10.77
N ASP A 384 22.71 -5.41 11.13
CA ASP A 384 22.79 -4.24 10.25
C ASP A 384 24.22 -4.13 9.67
N PRO A 385 24.40 -4.27 8.34
CA PRO A 385 25.70 -4.13 7.69
C PRO A 385 26.13 -2.67 7.53
N GLY A 386 25.46 -1.71 8.17
CA GLY A 386 25.78 -0.28 8.17
C GLY A 386 25.58 0.32 6.78
N GLY A 387 26.68 0.64 6.10
CA GLY A 387 26.63 1.33 4.80
C GLY A 387 25.87 0.56 3.71
N LEU A 388 25.84 -0.77 3.76
CA LEU A 388 25.05 -1.58 2.81
C LEU A 388 23.54 -1.44 3.05
N ALA A 389 23.12 -1.29 4.30
CA ALA A 389 21.71 -1.05 4.60
C ALA A 389 21.27 0.30 4.06
N ILE A 390 22.08 1.33 4.26
CA ILE A 390 21.83 2.67 3.72
C ILE A 390 21.82 2.65 2.19
N ALA A 391 22.74 1.91 1.55
CA ALA A 391 22.73 1.74 0.10
C ALA A 391 21.44 1.07 -0.42
N LEU A 392 20.89 0.11 0.32
CA LEU A 392 19.61 -0.51 0.00
C LEU A 392 18.43 0.47 0.17
N VAL A 393 18.38 1.25 1.26
CA VAL A 393 17.37 2.32 1.44
C VAL A 393 17.46 3.34 0.30
N PHE A 394 18.67 3.73 -0.09
CA PHE A 394 18.92 4.62 -1.20
C PHE A 394 18.40 4.05 -2.52
N ALA A 395 18.69 2.78 -2.83
CA ALA A 395 18.15 2.13 -4.03
C ALA A 395 16.61 2.07 -4.00
N ALA A 396 16.01 1.79 -2.84
CA ALA A 396 14.56 1.77 -2.66
C ALA A 396 13.93 3.16 -2.88
N LEU A 397 14.57 4.23 -2.42
CA LEU A 397 14.15 5.61 -2.65
C LEU A 397 14.02 5.90 -4.15
N HIS A 398 15.06 5.59 -4.92
CA HIS A 398 15.07 5.79 -6.37
C HIS A 398 14.00 4.95 -7.07
N LEU A 399 13.83 3.69 -6.67
CA LEU A 399 12.80 2.84 -7.23
C LEU A 399 11.38 3.34 -6.91
N ALA A 400 11.12 3.89 -5.71
CA ALA A 400 9.83 4.48 -5.39
C ALA A 400 9.50 5.70 -6.28
N ARG A 401 10.50 6.53 -6.58
CA ARG A 401 10.34 7.66 -7.52
C ARG A 401 10.10 7.19 -8.95
N ALA A 402 10.80 6.15 -9.39
CA ALA A 402 10.57 5.53 -10.71
C ALA A 402 9.17 4.92 -10.81
N ALA A 403 8.71 4.24 -9.75
CA ALA A 403 7.35 3.71 -9.67
C ALA A 403 6.29 4.82 -9.77
N ALA A 404 6.48 5.96 -9.09
CA ALA A 404 5.58 7.10 -9.20
C ALA A 404 5.46 7.58 -10.66
N LYS A 405 6.59 7.80 -11.35
CA LYS A 405 6.62 8.19 -12.77
C LYS A 405 5.96 7.15 -13.68
N TRP A 406 6.24 5.86 -13.45
CA TRP A 406 5.65 4.76 -14.22
C TRP A 406 4.12 4.73 -14.11
N HIS A 407 3.58 4.99 -12.91
CA HIS A 407 2.15 5.12 -12.66
C HIS A 407 1.55 6.39 -13.29
N GLU A 408 2.25 7.54 -13.20
CA GLU A 408 1.81 8.80 -13.82
C GLU A 408 1.65 8.65 -15.33
N GLN A 409 2.62 8.02 -16.00
CA GLN A 409 2.58 7.75 -17.45
C GLN A 409 1.38 6.90 -17.89
N ARG A 410 0.79 6.14 -16.96
CA ARG A 410 -0.37 5.25 -17.20
C ARG A 410 -1.69 5.81 -16.67
N GLY A 411 -1.69 7.03 -16.12
CA GLY A 411 -2.88 7.61 -15.50
C GLY A 411 -3.32 6.92 -14.20
N HIS A 412 -2.44 6.14 -13.57
CA HIS A 412 -2.67 5.48 -12.28
C HIS A 412 -2.51 6.50 -11.13
N GLU A 413 -3.37 7.53 -11.10
CA GLU A 413 -3.18 8.71 -10.24
C GLU A 413 -3.05 8.36 -8.75
N GLN A 414 -3.82 7.38 -8.28
CA GLN A 414 -3.85 6.94 -6.88
C GLN A 414 -2.58 6.19 -6.48
N GLN A 415 -2.08 5.34 -7.36
CA GLN A 415 -0.85 4.58 -7.19
C GLN A 415 0.36 5.50 -7.27
N ALA A 416 0.37 6.45 -8.21
CA ALA A 416 1.39 7.49 -8.30
C ALA A 416 1.46 8.31 -7.00
N ALA A 417 0.31 8.72 -6.45
CA ALA A 417 0.27 9.44 -5.16
C ALA A 417 0.87 8.60 -4.01
N ALA A 418 0.54 7.31 -3.97
CA ALA A 418 1.04 6.40 -2.95
C ALA A 418 2.55 6.14 -3.09
N ALA A 419 3.05 5.97 -4.32
CA ALA A 419 4.47 5.80 -4.59
C ALA A 419 5.25 7.07 -4.21
N GLU A 420 4.72 8.25 -4.52
CA GLU A 420 5.33 9.54 -4.14
C GLU A 420 5.31 9.79 -2.63
N GLN A 421 4.24 9.38 -1.93
CA GLN A 421 4.21 9.44 -0.46
C GLN A 421 5.18 8.42 0.17
N ALA A 422 5.32 7.22 -0.41
CA ALA A 422 6.32 6.25 0.03
C ALA A 422 7.75 6.76 -0.21
N PHE A 423 8.00 7.42 -1.35
CA PHE A 423 9.26 8.11 -1.65
C PHE A 423 9.60 9.15 -0.57
N ARG A 424 8.64 9.99 -0.15
CA ARG A 424 8.86 10.98 0.92
C ARG A 424 9.25 10.34 2.26
N HIS A 425 8.57 9.26 2.65
CA HIS A 425 8.95 8.51 3.86
C HIS A 425 10.36 7.90 3.73
N LEU A 426 10.68 7.30 2.57
CA LEU A 426 12.02 6.78 2.30
C LEU A 426 13.08 7.88 2.34
N GLN A 427 12.75 9.10 1.88
CA GLN A 427 13.67 10.22 1.87
C GLN A 427 14.03 10.66 3.30
N VAL A 428 13.04 10.77 4.18
CA VAL A 428 13.26 11.10 5.60
C VAL A 428 14.05 9.98 6.28
N GLY A 429 13.62 8.72 6.13
CA GLY A 429 14.31 7.58 6.73
C GLY A 429 15.75 7.42 6.21
N TYR A 430 15.98 7.71 4.93
CA TYR A 430 17.31 7.76 4.34
C TYR A 430 18.17 8.85 4.97
N GLN A 431 17.66 10.07 5.10
CA GLN A 431 18.41 11.19 5.71
C GLN A 431 18.82 10.88 7.15
N GLU A 432 17.90 10.32 7.94
CA GLU A 432 18.16 9.90 9.32
C GLU A 432 19.22 8.79 9.41
N ALA A 433 19.22 7.83 8.48
CA ALA A 433 20.18 6.73 8.46
C ALA A 433 21.55 7.15 7.90
N ALA A 434 21.57 7.95 6.83
CA ALA A 434 22.78 8.30 6.08
C ALA A 434 23.62 9.36 6.77
N ALA A 435 23.01 10.37 7.41
CA ALA A 435 23.72 11.49 8.01
C ALA A 435 24.86 11.10 8.98
N PRO A 436 24.64 10.23 9.99
CA PRO A 436 25.71 9.84 10.90
C PRO A 436 26.82 9.05 10.22
N VAL A 437 26.48 8.21 9.23
CA VAL A 437 27.46 7.36 8.52
C VAL A 437 28.30 8.18 7.55
N LEU A 438 27.70 9.10 6.79
CA LEU A 438 28.43 10.02 5.91
C LEU A 438 29.35 10.93 6.73
N SER A 439 28.89 11.39 7.90
CA SER A 439 29.71 12.15 8.83
C SER A 439 30.92 11.33 9.32
N ASP A 440 30.73 10.11 9.83
CA ASP A 440 31.85 9.23 10.25
C ASP A 440 32.83 8.95 9.11
N LEU A 441 32.34 8.69 7.89
CA LEU A 441 33.18 8.50 6.70
C LEU A 441 33.99 9.76 6.38
N ALA A 442 33.39 10.94 6.46
CA ALA A 442 34.06 12.21 6.23
C ALA A 442 35.14 12.51 7.29
N HIS A 443 34.86 12.20 8.57
CA HIS A 443 35.84 12.34 9.65
C HIS A 443 37.06 11.42 9.47
N ARG A 444 36.89 10.28 8.79
CA ARG A 444 37.96 9.32 8.48
C ARG A 444 38.61 9.55 7.12
N ALA A 445 38.42 10.72 6.52
CA ALA A 445 39.01 11.06 5.23
C ALA A 445 40.53 10.82 5.22
N PRO A 446 41.08 10.22 4.15
CA PRO A 446 42.50 9.98 4.04
C PRO A 446 43.28 11.31 3.96
N ARG A 447 44.59 11.24 4.20
CA ARG A 447 45.48 12.41 4.13
C ARG A 447 45.36 13.14 2.78
N ALA A 448 45.59 14.45 2.79
CA ALA A 448 45.43 15.33 1.62
C ALA A 448 46.13 14.82 0.34
N THR A 449 47.29 14.17 0.45
CA THR A 449 48.00 13.58 -0.70
C THR A 449 47.19 12.46 -1.37
N ILE A 450 46.58 11.57 -0.60
CA ILE A 450 45.75 10.47 -1.12
C ILE A 450 44.44 11.03 -1.68
N ALA A 451 43.82 12.00 -0.99
CA ALA A 451 42.61 12.67 -1.47
C ALA A 451 42.82 13.36 -2.82
N ARG A 452 43.97 14.03 -3.02
CA ARG A 452 44.32 14.67 -4.30
C ARG A 452 44.53 13.65 -5.43
N ARG A 453 45.08 12.47 -5.13
CA ARG A 453 45.17 11.37 -6.11
C ARG A 453 43.77 10.91 -6.53
N PHE A 454 42.83 10.76 -5.59
CA PHE A 454 41.45 10.41 -5.93
C PHE A 454 40.72 11.51 -6.71
N GLU A 455 41.01 12.79 -6.46
CA GLU A 455 40.52 13.88 -7.32
C GLU A 455 41.03 13.73 -8.76
N GLN A 456 42.31 13.41 -8.95
CA GLN A 456 42.87 13.17 -10.29
C GLN A 456 42.22 11.97 -10.98
N ASP A 457 42.05 10.86 -10.24
CA ASP A 457 41.35 9.67 -10.75
C ASP A 457 39.91 10.00 -11.14
N LEU A 458 39.20 10.81 -10.34
CA LEU A 458 37.84 11.27 -10.61
C LEU A 458 37.79 12.12 -11.89
N ARG A 459 38.62 13.16 -12.00
CA ARG A 459 38.67 14.03 -13.19
C ARG A 459 39.00 13.24 -14.45
N ALA A 460 39.81 12.20 -14.32
CA ALA A 460 40.21 11.34 -15.43
C ALA A 460 39.19 10.24 -15.79
N ALA A 461 38.28 9.88 -14.88
CA ALA A 461 37.21 8.91 -15.11
C ALA A 461 35.90 9.58 -15.56
N LEU A 462 35.57 10.73 -14.97
CA LEU A 462 34.28 11.41 -15.10
C LEU A 462 34.50 12.93 -15.31
N PRO A 463 35.09 13.34 -16.44
CA PRO A 463 35.45 14.74 -16.65
C PRO A 463 34.25 15.68 -16.58
N ASP A 464 33.10 15.27 -17.14
CA ASP A 464 31.89 16.11 -17.23
C ASP A 464 31.18 16.30 -15.88
N HIS A 465 31.41 15.41 -14.90
CA HIS A 465 30.78 15.45 -13.58
C HIS A 465 31.73 15.85 -12.46
N ALA A 466 33.03 15.95 -12.74
CA ALA A 466 34.06 16.08 -11.72
C ALA A 466 33.83 17.29 -10.81
N ASP A 467 33.56 18.48 -11.38
CA ASP A 467 33.41 19.70 -10.59
C ASP A 467 32.15 19.64 -9.68
N ARG A 468 31.06 19.05 -10.16
CA ARG A 468 29.85 18.83 -9.35
C ARG A 468 30.09 17.85 -8.21
N ILE A 469 30.84 16.78 -8.46
CA ILE A 469 31.17 15.76 -7.45
C ILE A 469 32.13 16.33 -6.40
N LEU A 470 33.10 17.15 -6.80
CA LEU A 470 34.06 17.77 -5.87
C LEU A 470 33.41 18.87 -5.01
N ALA A 471 32.40 19.56 -5.52
CA ALA A 471 31.62 20.55 -4.78
C ALA A 471 30.60 19.93 -3.81
N ASP A 472 30.33 18.63 -3.90
CA ASP A 472 29.37 17.93 -3.05
C ASP A 472 29.93 17.77 -1.62
N PRO A 473 29.17 18.14 -0.56
CA PRO A 473 29.57 17.94 0.83
C PRO A 473 29.95 16.49 1.20
N ALA A 474 29.46 15.50 0.44
CA ALA A 474 29.80 14.09 0.64
C ALA A 474 31.15 13.67 0.01
N TRP A 475 31.87 14.58 -0.66
CA TRP A 475 33.18 14.28 -1.26
C TRP A 475 34.21 13.71 -0.27
N PRO A 476 34.40 14.27 0.95
CA PRO A 476 35.32 13.67 1.92
C PRO A 476 34.94 12.23 2.28
N ALA A 477 33.65 11.94 2.46
CA ALA A 477 33.17 10.58 2.67
C ALA A 477 33.48 9.66 1.47
N LEU A 478 33.34 10.17 0.24
CA LEU A 478 33.67 9.43 -0.98
C LEU A 478 35.13 9.04 -1.05
N THR A 479 36.05 9.91 -0.62
CA THR A 479 37.48 9.56 -0.58
C THR A 479 37.78 8.41 0.39
N THR A 480 37.09 8.34 1.53
CA THR A 480 37.18 7.21 2.47
C THR A 480 36.65 5.92 1.84
N THR A 481 35.51 5.99 1.15
CA THR A 481 34.90 4.85 0.47
C THR A 481 35.79 4.33 -0.67
N LEU A 482 36.42 5.22 -1.43
CA LEU A 482 37.41 4.86 -2.47
C LEU A 482 38.65 4.18 -1.86
N ALA A 483 39.18 4.69 -0.75
CA ALA A 483 40.30 4.05 -0.04
C ALA A 483 39.95 2.63 0.45
N ARG A 484 38.72 2.44 0.97
CA ARG A 484 38.22 1.11 1.35
C ARG A 484 38.10 0.19 0.14
N ALA A 485 37.58 0.68 -0.99
CA ALA A 485 37.46 -0.09 -2.22
C ALA A 485 38.83 -0.50 -2.79
N GLU A 486 39.82 0.39 -2.76
CA GLU A 486 41.21 0.09 -3.16
C GLU A 486 41.79 -1.02 -2.27
N THR A 487 41.55 -0.95 -0.97
CA THR A 487 41.94 -2.01 0.00
C THR A 487 41.22 -3.34 -0.27
N ALA A 488 40.00 -3.30 -0.81
CA ALA A 488 39.25 -4.48 -1.26
C ALA A 488 39.70 -5.01 -2.64
N GLY A 489 40.71 -4.39 -3.26
CA GLY A 489 41.31 -4.82 -4.53
C GLY A 489 40.69 -4.22 -5.78
N HIS A 490 39.91 -3.15 -5.66
CA HIS A 490 39.42 -2.39 -6.81
C HIS A 490 40.44 -1.35 -7.29
N ASN A 491 40.42 -1.04 -8.59
CA ASN A 491 41.10 0.14 -9.11
C ASN A 491 40.13 1.34 -9.03
N PRO A 492 40.45 2.42 -8.28
CA PRO A 492 39.54 3.54 -8.05
C PRO A 492 39.00 4.18 -9.34
N ARG A 493 39.87 4.41 -10.33
CA ARG A 493 39.49 5.04 -11.61
C ARG A 493 38.53 4.17 -12.42
N GLN A 494 38.83 2.88 -12.55
CA GLN A 494 37.96 1.93 -13.25
C GLN A 494 36.62 1.79 -12.51
N LEU A 495 36.66 1.68 -11.18
CA LEU A 495 35.46 1.53 -10.36
C LEU A 495 34.55 2.76 -10.50
N LEU A 496 35.10 3.98 -10.47
CA LEU A 496 34.35 5.22 -10.69
C LEU A 496 33.63 5.20 -12.03
N ALA A 497 34.32 4.82 -13.12
CA ALA A 497 33.69 4.68 -14.43
C ALA A 497 32.59 3.60 -14.46
N GLU A 498 32.84 2.43 -13.85
CA GLU A 498 31.88 1.32 -13.76
C GLU A 498 30.60 1.70 -12.98
N VAL A 499 30.73 2.40 -11.84
CA VAL A 499 29.57 2.81 -11.04
C VAL A 499 28.85 4.02 -11.61
N ALA A 500 29.55 4.83 -12.41
CA ALA A 500 29.00 6.02 -13.03
C ALA A 500 28.30 5.77 -14.36
N ALA A 501 28.68 4.73 -15.10
CA ALA A 501 27.95 4.27 -16.29
C ALA A 501 26.50 3.86 -15.97
N ARG A 502 26.18 3.65 -14.69
CA ARG A 502 24.83 3.40 -14.20
C ARG A 502 24.05 4.72 -14.17
N ARG A 503 22.80 4.74 -14.67
CA ARG A 503 21.89 5.91 -14.75
C ARG A 503 21.91 6.77 -13.47
N GLU A 504 21.54 8.06 -13.61
CA GLU A 504 21.23 9.05 -12.55
C GLU A 504 22.33 10.01 -12.07
N LEU A 505 23.56 9.97 -12.58
CA LEU A 505 24.57 10.98 -12.19
C LEU A 505 24.25 12.39 -12.70
N ASP A 506 23.68 12.49 -13.91
CA ASP A 506 23.34 13.78 -14.51
C ASP A 506 22.27 14.53 -13.70
N THR A 507 21.26 13.80 -13.24
CA THR A 507 20.08 14.32 -12.55
C THR A 507 20.22 14.33 -11.03
N ALA A 508 21.33 13.86 -10.47
CA ALA A 508 21.52 13.79 -9.02
C ALA A 508 21.88 15.16 -8.43
N ASP A 509 21.12 15.57 -7.41
CA ASP A 509 21.44 16.76 -6.61
C ASP A 509 22.72 16.57 -5.77
N ARG A 510 23.03 15.32 -5.41
CA ARG A 510 24.15 14.89 -4.56
C ARG A 510 24.96 13.76 -5.24
N PRO A 511 25.75 14.06 -6.28
CA PRO A 511 26.42 13.03 -7.08
C PRO A 511 27.53 12.28 -6.33
N ALA A 512 28.21 12.88 -5.36
CA ALA A 512 29.21 12.17 -4.55
C ALA A 512 28.56 11.18 -3.58
N GLU A 513 27.39 11.52 -3.06
CA GLU A 513 26.56 10.66 -2.21
C GLU A 513 26.06 9.43 -2.98
N VAL A 514 25.61 9.61 -4.23
CA VAL A 514 25.28 8.51 -5.15
C VAL A 514 26.46 7.54 -5.32
N LEU A 515 27.65 8.08 -5.60
CA LEU A 515 28.85 7.28 -5.81
C LEU A 515 29.27 6.53 -4.54
N ASN A 516 29.13 7.16 -3.37
CA ASN A 516 29.41 6.54 -2.07
C ASN A 516 28.65 5.22 -1.90
N TRP A 517 27.32 5.25 -2.12
CA TRP A 517 26.50 4.06 -1.89
C TRP A 517 26.67 3.00 -2.98
N ARG A 518 26.90 3.41 -4.24
CA ARG A 518 27.19 2.46 -5.32
C ARG A 518 28.51 1.72 -5.11
N ILE A 519 29.53 2.40 -4.62
CA ILE A 519 30.82 1.78 -4.29
C ILE A 519 30.67 0.91 -3.03
N THR A 520 29.93 1.35 -2.03
CA THR A 520 29.66 0.56 -0.82
C THR A 520 28.96 -0.76 -1.14
N ALA A 521 28.03 -0.75 -2.10
CA ALA A 521 27.35 -1.94 -2.59
C ALA A 521 28.20 -2.82 -3.54
N ALA A 522 29.37 -2.34 -3.99
CA ALA A 522 30.21 -3.10 -4.90
C ALA A 522 30.78 -4.36 -4.21
N PRO A 523 30.82 -5.51 -4.90
CA PRO A 523 31.35 -6.73 -4.31
C PRO A 523 32.85 -6.61 -4.01
N ASN A 524 33.32 -7.33 -2.99
CA ASN A 524 34.74 -7.39 -2.65
C ASN A 524 35.48 -8.36 -3.60
N ARG A 525 36.28 -7.84 -4.53
CA ARG A 525 37.01 -8.65 -5.54
C ARG A 525 38.01 -9.62 -4.89
N ARG A 526 38.68 -9.22 -3.80
CA ARG A 526 39.61 -10.11 -3.07
C ARG A 526 38.89 -11.27 -2.40
N ALA A 527 37.74 -11.01 -1.77
CA ALA A 527 36.92 -12.05 -1.15
C ALA A 527 36.35 -13.02 -2.20
N GLN A 528 35.92 -12.51 -3.36
CA GLN A 528 35.48 -13.35 -4.48
C GLN A 528 36.61 -14.23 -5.00
N ALA A 529 37.79 -13.67 -5.28
CA ALA A 529 38.94 -14.42 -5.76
C ALA A 529 39.38 -15.52 -4.76
N ALA A 530 39.31 -15.25 -3.46
CA ALA A 530 39.57 -16.25 -2.42
C ALA A 530 38.54 -17.39 -2.45
N ARG A 531 37.23 -17.08 -2.55
CA ARG A 531 36.16 -18.09 -2.66
C ARG A 531 36.28 -18.95 -3.92
N THR A 532 36.58 -18.33 -5.06
CA THR A 532 36.81 -19.07 -6.31
C THR A 532 37.97 -20.05 -6.15
N ARG A 533 39.09 -19.63 -5.53
CA ARG A 533 40.25 -20.50 -5.24
C ARG A 533 39.90 -21.64 -4.29
N SER A 534 39.16 -21.37 -3.22
CA SER A 534 38.71 -22.39 -2.25
C SER A 534 37.77 -23.42 -2.89
N ASN A 535 36.85 -22.98 -3.77
CA ASN A 535 35.98 -23.89 -4.51
C ASN A 535 36.74 -24.75 -5.53
N THR A 536 37.78 -24.22 -6.18
CA THR A 536 38.67 -25.03 -7.04
C THR A 536 39.55 -26.01 -6.25
N LEU A 537 40.00 -25.66 -5.04
CA LEU A 537 40.80 -26.56 -4.19
C LEU A 537 39.96 -27.66 -3.52
N GLY A 538 38.69 -27.39 -3.19
CA GLY A 538 37.74 -28.38 -2.68
C GLY A 538 37.20 -29.37 -3.73
N SER A 539 37.41 -29.08 -5.02
CA SER A 539 37.02 -29.93 -6.15
C SER A 539 38.15 -30.84 -6.64
N SER A 540 39.33 -30.86 -6.01
CA SER A 540 40.38 -31.82 -6.34
C SER A 540 40.05 -33.17 -5.73
N SER A 541 39.25 -33.96 -6.46
CA SER A 541 39.09 -35.39 -6.23
C SER A 541 40.48 -36.04 -6.14
N ALA A 542 40.80 -36.59 -4.97
CA ALA A 542 41.95 -37.48 -4.82
C ALA A 542 41.80 -38.66 -5.79
N PRO A 543 42.88 -39.14 -6.44
CA PRO A 543 42.80 -40.33 -7.28
C PRO A 543 42.38 -41.53 -6.41
N LEU A 544 41.39 -42.29 -6.86
CA LEU A 544 41.00 -43.56 -6.24
C LEU A 544 42.24 -44.46 -6.11
N ALA A 545 42.57 -44.85 -4.88
CA ALA A 545 43.45 -45.98 -4.63
C ALA A 545 42.75 -47.28 -5.08
N PRO A 546 43.46 -48.25 -5.68
CA PRO A 546 42.84 -49.50 -6.13
C PRO A 546 42.39 -50.33 -4.92
N GLN A 547 41.14 -50.79 -4.94
CA GLN A 547 40.63 -51.72 -3.93
C GLN A 547 41.30 -53.10 -4.05
N PRO A 548 41.61 -53.77 -2.93
CA PRO A 548 42.07 -55.15 -2.96
C PRO A 548 40.90 -56.11 -3.20
N SER A 549 41.14 -57.07 -4.09
CA SER A 549 40.27 -58.13 -4.55
C SER A 549 39.72 -58.99 -3.40
N ALA A 550 38.40 -59.07 -3.25
CA ALA A 550 37.74 -60.06 -2.43
C ALA A 550 37.48 -61.33 -3.24
N THR A 551 38.04 -62.44 -2.75
CA THR A 551 38.04 -63.78 -3.32
C THR A 551 36.63 -64.38 -3.40
N ALA A 552 36.36 -65.05 -4.51
CA ALA A 552 35.13 -65.74 -4.85
C ALA A 552 34.81 -66.93 -3.93
N VAL A 553 33.53 -67.09 -3.58
CA VAL A 553 32.96 -68.38 -3.17
C VAL A 553 31.78 -68.70 -4.09
N ASN A 554 31.88 -69.87 -4.71
CA ASN A 554 31.07 -70.40 -5.80
C ASN A 554 29.60 -70.64 -5.41
N ALA A 555 28.69 -70.21 -6.29
CA ALA A 555 27.34 -70.76 -6.39
C ALA A 555 27.37 -72.06 -7.21
N ARG A 556 26.84 -73.16 -6.65
CA ARG A 556 26.50 -74.40 -7.38
C ARG A 556 24.99 -74.43 -7.67
N PRO A 557 24.55 -75.13 -8.73
CA PRO A 557 23.21 -75.02 -9.27
C PRO A 557 22.21 -75.96 -8.60
N GLU A 558 20.97 -75.51 -8.43
CA GLU A 558 19.83 -76.35 -8.08
C GLU A 558 19.31 -77.10 -9.31
N GLU A 559 19.31 -78.43 -9.26
CA GLU A 559 18.53 -79.27 -10.16
C GLU A 559 17.67 -80.27 -9.37
N ARG A 560 16.37 -80.22 -9.68
CA ARG A 560 15.21 -81.04 -9.26
C ARG A 560 15.50 -82.50 -8.84
N ARG A 561 14.78 -82.98 -7.80
CA ARG A 561 13.65 -83.96 -7.92
C ARG A 561 13.10 -84.49 -6.58
N ARG A 562 11.76 -84.45 -6.47
CA ARG A 562 10.78 -85.43 -5.90
C ARG A 562 11.21 -86.34 -4.73
N ARG A 563 10.40 -86.37 -3.65
CA ARG A 563 9.41 -87.43 -3.32
C ARG A 563 8.98 -87.37 -1.84
N ARG A 564 7.69 -87.70 -1.66
CA ARG A 564 6.90 -88.02 -0.44
C ARG A 564 6.44 -86.86 0.41
#